data_AF-A0A364K661-F1
#
_entry.id   AF-A0A364K661-F1
#
_cell.length_a   1.000
_cell.length_b   1.000
_cell.length_c   1.000
_cell.angle_alpha   90.00
_cell.angle_beta   90.00
_cell.angle_gamma   90.00
#
_symmetry.space_group_name_H-M   'P 1'
#
loop_
_entity.id
_entity.type
_entity.pdbx_description
1 polymer ?
#
loop_
_entity_poly.entity_id
_entity_poly.type
_entity_poly.pdbx_seq_one_letter_code
_entity_poly.pdbx_strand_id
1 'polypeptide(L)'
;MNLNKMEDWEKEVENINWKSMLQDIDEALLDNLAVEIGFRTYEQLEDASEIVVDDYYICHLSDGRWVWWNPKEYAIKDPEYFHSKDEIKAYIADFLQLDQDRIMQLKEGLDQVRQSRKCLFCEYEFDLNDEKRKSWLEKFVDHYQFCSEECAHEKINMKVTE
;
A
#
# COMPACT_ATOMS: atom_id res chain seq x y z
N MET A 1 -18.81 7.32 50.48
CA MET A 1 -19.95 6.59 49.87
C MET A 1 -20.14 7.19 48.47
N ASN A 2 -19.86 6.54 47.35
CA ASN A 2 -20.07 5.14 46.95
C ASN A 2 -18.77 4.50 46.44
N LEU A 3 -18.20 3.55 47.20
CA LEU A 3 -17.13 2.68 46.74
C LEU A 3 -17.62 1.75 45.59
N ASN A 4 -18.88 1.33 45.65
CA ASN A 4 -19.49 0.49 44.61
C ASN A 4 -19.54 1.14 43.22
N LYS A 5 -19.71 2.48 43.13
CA LYS A 5 -19.65 3.14 41.82
C LYS A 5 -18.22 3.06 41.26
N MET A 6 -17.22 3.31 42.08
CA MET A 6 -15.82 3.31 41.66
C MET A 6 -15.34 1.92 41.21
N GLU A 7 -15.78 0.86 41.90
CA GLU A 7 -15.54 -0.55 41.51
C GLU A 7 -16.27 -0.96 40.21
N ASP A 8 -17.45 -0.39 39.94
CA ASP A 8 -18.17 -0.60 38.68
C ASP A 8 -17.48 0.11 37.50
N TRP A 9 -16.93 1.31 37.71
CA TRP A 9 -16.12 2.01 36.69
C TRP A 9 -14.80 1.29 36.39
N GLU A 10 -14.11 0.75 37.39
CA GLU A 10 -12.87 -0.01 37.20
C GLU A 10 -13.10 -1.29 36.38
N LYS A 11 -14.22 -1.99 36.62
CA LYS A 11 -14.62 -3.17 35.83
C LYS A 11 -15.07 -2.85 34.41
N GLU A 12 -15.72 -1.71 34.18
CA GLU A 12 -16.09 -1.27 32.84
C GLU A 12 -14.85 -0.90 32.00
N VAL A 13 -13.81 -0.32 32.62
CA VAL A 13 -12.53 -0.02 31.96
C VAL A 13 -11.71 -1.28 31.70
N GLU A 14 -11.73 -2.27 32.60
CA GLU A 14 -11.08 -3.58 32.38
C GLU A 14 -11.74 -4.43 31.28
N ASN A 15 -13.03 -4.19 30.99
CA ASN A 15 -13.74 -4.83 29.87
C ASN A 15 -13.46 -4.18 28.50
N ILE A 16 -12.76 -3.04 28.47
CA ILE A 16 -12.27 -2.48 27.22
C ILE A 16 -11.13 -3.38 26.77
N ASN A 17 -11.37 -4.15 25.71
CA ASN A 17 -10.35 -4.98 25.07
C ASN A 17 -9.34 -4.06 24.35
N TRP A 18 -8.46 -3.46 25.14
CA TRP A 18 -7.45 -2.52 24.69
C TRP A 18 -6.58 -3.11 23.58
N LYS A 19 -6.40 -4.44 23.60
CA LYS A 19 -5.63 -5.15 22.58
C LYS A 19 -6.34 -5.17 21.23
N SER A 20 -7.65 -5.41 21.16
CA SER A 20 -8.38 -5.34 19.89
C SER A 20 -8.47 -3.92 19.38
N MET A 21 -8.72 -2.94 20.28
CA MET A 21 -8.73 -1.54 19.87
C MET A 21 -7.39 -1.05 19.33
N LEU A 22 -6.27 -1.49 19.91
CA LEU A 22 -4.94 -1.18 19.40
C LEU A 22 -4.70 -1.82 18.01
N GLN A 23 -5.13 -3.06 17.81
CA GLN A 23 -5.04 -3.71 16.49
C GLN A 23 -5.88 -3.00 15.43
N ASP A 24 -7.11 -2.60 15.77
CA ASP A 24 -7.99 -1.86 14.86
C ASP A 24 -7.39 -0.49 14.48
N ILE A 25 -6.70 0.17 15.44
CA ILE A 25 -5.99 1.43 15.20
C ILE A 25 -4.79 1.23 14.28
N ASP A 26 -4.01 0.17 14.51
CA ASP A 26 -2.86 -0.18 13.68
C ASP A 26 -3.31 -0.51 12.23
N GLU A 27 -4.37 -1.30 12.05
CA GLU A 27 -4.93 -1.61 10.74
C GLU A 27 -5.46 -0.35 10.02
N ALA A 28 -6.21 0.50 10.73
CA ALA A 28 -6.71 1.75 10.16
C ALA A 28 -5.58 2.70 9.75
N LEU A 29 -4.48 2.72 10.50
CA LEU A 29 -3.30 3.52 10.16
C LEU A 29 -2.64 3.01 8.88
N LEU A 30 -2.52 1.70 8.72
CA LEU A 30 -1.94 1.09 7.51
C LEU A 30 -2.84 1.26 6.27
N ASP A 31 -4.15 1.22 6.44
CA ASP A 31 -5.07 1.53 5.34
C ASP A 31 -5.00 3.01 4.93
N ASN A 32 -4.77 3.93 5.87
CA ASN A 32 -4.52 5.34 5.53
C ASN A 32 -3.23 5.51 4.72
N LEU A 33 -2.16 4.81 5.10
CA LEU A 33 -0.91 4.77 4.32
C LEU A 33 -1.16 4.29 2.90
N ALA A 34 -1.93 3.20 2.74
CA ALA A 34 -2.28 2.68 1.42
C ALA A 34 -3.03 3.72 0.58
N VAL A 35 -4.05 4.34 1.16
CA VAL A 35 -4.86 5.37 0.49
C VAL A 35 -4.02 6.59 0.12
N GLU A 36 -3.10 7.01 0.97
CA GLU A 36 -2.19 8.13 0.69
C GLU A 36 -1.30 7.86 -0.52
N ILE A 37 -0.71 6.65 -0.59
CA ILE A 37 0.13 6.23 -1.71
C ILE A 37 -0.71 6.03 -2.99
N GLY A 38 -1.98 5.67 -2.83
CA GLY A 38 -2.94 5.54 -3.92
C GLY A 38 -3.51 4.14 -4.12
N PHE A 39 -3.34 3.24 -3.16
CA PHE A 39 -3.92 1.89 -3.14
C PHE A 39 -5.20 1.86 -2.29
N ARG A 40 -6.09 0.88 -2.55
CA ARG A 40 -7.36 0.81 -1.81
C ARG A 40 -7.18 0.24 -0.40
N THR A 41 -6.29 -0.73 -0.24
CA THR A 41 -6.05 -1.44 1.02
C THR A 41 -4.56 -1.62 1.23
N TYR A 42 -4.16 -1.79 2.49
CA TYR A 42 -2.77 -2.12 2.84
C TYR A 42 -2.27 -3.39 2.13
N GLU A 43 -3.07 -4.45 2.07
CA GLU A 43 -2.72 -5.71 1.38
C GLU A 43 -2.32 -5.44 -0.09
N GLN A 44 -3.05 -4.58 -0.80
CA GLN A 44 -2.74 -4.26 -2.19
C GLN A 44 -1.46 -3.43 -2.35
N LEU A 45 -1.19 -2.52 -1.40
CA LEU A 45 0.06 -1.77 -1.38
C LEU A 45 1.24 -2.71 -1.12
N GLU A 46 1.12 -3.62 -0.15
CA GLU A 46 2.14 -4.59 0.21
C GLU A 46 2.43 -5.54 -0.96
N ASP A 47 1.39 -6.10 -1.58
CA ASP A 47 1.51 -6.98 -2.76
C ASP A 47 2.17 -6.30 -3.97
N ALA A 48 1.94 -5.00 -4.14
CA ALA A 48 2.51 -4.21 -5.24
C ALA A 48 3.93 -3.69 -4.94
N SER A 49 4.42 -3.88 -3.71
CA SER A 49 5.70 -3.35 -3.26
C SER A 49 6.76 -4.44 -3.13
N GLU A 50 8.02 -4.04 -3.27
CA GLU A 50 9.17 -4.90 -3.01
C GLU A 50 9.87 -4.46 -1.74
N ILE A 51 10.25 -5.42 -0.89
CA ILE A 51 11.00 -5.14 0.33
C ILE A 51 12.48 -4.90 0.01
N VAL A 52 13.07 -3.87 0.61
CA VAL A 52 14.49 -3.52 0.43
C VAL A 52 15.29 -3.89 1.68
N VAL A 53 14.91 -3.38 2.85
CA VAL A 53 15.61 -3.62 4.13
C VAL A 53 14.75 -3.20 5.31
N ASP A 54 14.80 -3.91 6.45
CA ASP A 54 14.15 -3.51 7.71
C ASP A 54 12.70 -2.99 7.55
N ASP A 55 11.90 -3.72 6.75
CA ASP A 55 10.51 -3.38 6.42
C ASP A 55 10.33 -2.05 5.66
N TYR A 56 11.39 -1.51 5.08
CA TYR A 56 11.27 -0.51 4.05
C TYR A 56 10.94 -1.15 2.71
N TYR A 57 9.90 -0.63 2.10
CA TYR A 57 9.33 -1.06 0.85
C TYR A 57 9.53 -0.01 -0.22
N ILE A 58 9.51 -0.46 -1.46
CA ILE A 58 9.44 0.37 -2.65
C ILE A 58 8.27 -0.04 -3.54
N CYS A 59 7.62 0.95 -4.14
CA CYS A 59 6.71 0.70 -5.24
C CYS A 59 6.91 1.73 -6.36
N HIS A 60 6.57 1.33 -7.58
CA HIS A 60 6.65 2.17 -8.77
C HIS A 60 5.25 2.45 -9.28
N LEU A 61 4.80 3.70 -9.16
CA LEU A 61 3.42 4.12 -9.42
C LEU A 61 3.12 4.25 -10.92
N SER A 62 1.83 4.27 -11.26
CA SER A 62 1.38 4.39 -12.65
C SER A 62 1.79 5.70 -13.34
N ASP A 63 2.06 6.75 -12.56
CA ASP A 63 2.53 8.05 -13.05
C ASP A 63 4.06 8.12 -13.23
N GLY A 64 4.77 7.03 -12.91
CA GLY A 64 6.23 6.90 -13.06
C GLY A 64 7.02 7.32 -11.82
N ARG A 65 6.36 7.78 -10.75
CA ARG A 65 7.03 8.07 -9.48
C ARG A 65 7.35 6.79 -8.71
N TRP A 66 8.40 6.85 -7.93
CA TRP A 66 8.80 5.81 -7.00
C TRP A 66 8.47 6.24 -5.57
N VAL A 67 8.02 5.30 -4.75
CA VAL A 67 7.69 5.57 -3.35
C VAL A 67 8.58 4.72 -2.47
N TRP A 68 9.13 5.35 -1.44
CA TRP A 68 9.86 4.71 -0.34
C TRP A 68 9.03 4.84 0.93
N TRP A 69 8.69 3.72 1.55
CA TRP A 69 7.77 3.73 2.69
C TRP A 69 8.09 2.63 3.69
N ASN A 70 7.65 2.81 4.95
CA ASN A 70 7.80 1.81 6.00
C ASN A 70 6.56 1.84 6.91
N PRO A 71 5.83 0.71 7.06
CA PRO A 71 4.59 0.67 7.83
C PRO A 71 4.82 0.96 9.31
N LYS A 72 6.00 0.65 9.85
CA LYS A 72 6.34 0.86 11.27
C LYS A 72 6.71 2.31 11.57
N GLU A 73 7.21 3.04 10.58
CA GLU A 73 7.60 4.45 10.74
C GLU A 73 6.49 5.43 10.33
N TYR A 74 5.44 4.97 9.66
CA TYR A 74 4.39 5.84 9.12
C TYR A 74 3.72 6.74 10.17
N ALA A 75 3.63 6.29 11.43
CA ALA A 75 3.11 7.11 12.52
C ALA A 75 3.91 8.41 12.77
N ILE A 76 5.16 8.48 12.33
CA ILE A 76 6.07 9.60 12.56
C ILE A 76 6.75 10.14 11.30
N LYS A 77 6.64 9.43 10.17
CA LYS A 77 7.31 9.76 8.92
C LYS A 77 6.45 9.39 7.71
N ASP A 78 6.15 10.37 6.88
CA ASP A 78 5.39 10.17 5.65
C ASP A 78 6.23 9.41 4.58
N PRO A 79 5.57 8.73 3.62
CA PRO A 79 6.23 8.17 2.45
C PRO A 79 7.00 9.20 1.64
N GLU A 80 8.17 8.82 1.12
CA GLU A 80 8.99 9.68 0.28
C GLU A 80 8.81 9.34 -1.19
N TYR A 81 8.67 10.37 -2.03
CA TYR A 81 8.37 10.24 -3.46
C TYR A 81 9.54 10.73 -4.31
N PHE A 82 9.87 9.98 -5.35
CA PHE A 82 10.97 10.25 -6.26
C PHE A 82 10.48 10.21 -7.71
N HIS A 83 10.99 11.09 -8.57
CA HIS A 83 10.52 11.20 -9.96
C HIS A 83 11.21 10.22 -10.90
N SER A 84 12.31 9.59 -10.45
CA SER A 84 13.05 8.66 -11.27
C SER A 84 13.70 7.56 -10.45
N LYS A 85 13.98 6.45 -11.12
CA LYS A 85 14.73 5.33 -10.56
C LYS A 85 16.15 5.74 -10.09
N ASP A 86 16.78 6.70 -10.76
CA ASP A 86 18.11 7.16 -10.36
C ASP A 86 18.08 8.00 -9.08
N GLU A 87 17.02 8.81 -8.88
CA GLU A 87 16.81 9.57 -7.63
C GLU A 87 16.62 8.64 -6.44
N ILE A 88 15.68 7.67 -6.52
CA ILE A 88 15.44 6.74 -5.41
C ILE A 88 16.65 5.85 -5.13
N LYS A 89 17.37 5.41 -6.18
CA LYS A 89 18.59 4.62 -6.02
C LYS A 89 19.67 5.40 -5.26
N ALA A 90 19.88 6.67 -5.63
CA ALA A 90 20.85 7.53 -4.95
C ALA A 90 20.45 7.77 -3.49
N TYR A 91 19.16 8.01 -3.24
CA TYR A 91 18.61 8.17 -1.89
C TYR A 91 18.84 6.91 -1.03
N ILE A 92 18.43 5.73 -1.50
CA ILE A 92 18.59 4.47 -0.75
C ILE A 92 20.07 4.16 -0.51
N ALA A 93 20.92 4.40 -1.51
CA ALA A 93 22.36 4.19 -1.38
C ALA A 93 22.99 5.07 -0.29
N ASP A 94 22.57 6.34 -0.19
CA ASP A 94 23.01 7.25 0.88
C ASP A 94 22.39 6.86 2.23
N PHE A 95 21.08 6.63 2.27
CA PHE A 95 20.35 6.26 3.50
C PHE A 95 20.95 5.01 4.17
N LEU A 96 21.28 3.99 3.38
CA LEU A 96 21.85 2.73 3.87
C LEU A 96 23.39 2.69 3.85
N GLN A 97 24.05 3.77 3.40
CA GLN A 97 25.50 3.87 3.25
C GLN A 97 26.09 2.67 2.49
N LEU A 98 25.51 2.38 1.32
CA LEU A 98 25.85 1.20 0.51
C LEU A 98 27.22 1.35 -0.17
N ASP A 99 27.96 0.24 -0.24
CA ASP A 99 29.14 0.12 -1.10
C ASP A 99 28.77 -0.10 -2.57
N GLN A 100 29.77 -0.08 -3.46
CA GLN A 100 29.55 -0.21 -4.90
C GLN A 100 28.88 -1.53 -5.30
N ASP A 101 29.21 -2.64 -4.63
CA ASP A 101 28.63 -3.94 -4.95
C ASP A 101 27.14 -3.98 -4.59
N ARG A 102 26.78 -3.44 -3.42
CA ARG A 102 25.39 -3.30 -2.98
C ARG A 102 24.59 -2.31 -3.80
N ILE A 103 25.23 -1.24 -4.30
CA ILE A 103 24.58 -0.31 -5.24
C ILE A 103 24.21 -1.01 -6.56
N MET A 104 25.07 -1.92 -7.05
CA MET A 104 24.73 -2.73 -8.23
C MET A 104 23.56 -3.67 -7.95
N GLN A 105 23.56 -4.35 -6.80
CA GLN A 105 22.45 -5.22 -6.40
C GLN A 105 21.13 -4.45 -6.25
N LEU A 106 21.17 -3.26 -5.62
CA LEU A 106 20.01 -2.37 -5.53
C LEU A 106 19.50 -2.01 -6.92
N LYS A 107 20.39 -1.67 -7.86
CA LYS A 107 19.99 -1.37 -9.24
C LYS A 107 19.29 -2.56 -9.89
N GLU A 108 19.83 -3.77 -9.75
CA GLU A 108 19.22 -4.98 -10.29
C GLU A 108 17.85 -5.27 -9.67
N GLY A 109 17.69 -5.03 -8.36
CA GLY A 109 16.41 -5.13 -7.67
C GLY A 109 15.40 -4.10 -8.20
N LEU A 110 15.80 -2.83 -8.32
CA LEU A 110 14.96 -1.77 -8.88
C LEU A 110 14.54 -2.04 -10.32
N ASP A 111 15.35 -2.74 -11.12
CA ASP A 111 15.00 -3.13 -12.48
C ASP A 111 13.90 -4.21 -12.53
N GLN A 112 13.65 -4.91 -11.42
CA GLN A 112 12.62 -5.94 -11.30
C GLN A 112 11.30 -5.41 -10.73
N VAL A 113 11.32 -4.27 -10.05
CA VAL A 113 10.12 -3.65 -9.47
C VAL A 113 9.18 -3.25 -10.58
N ARG A 114 7.96 -3.78 -10.52
CA ARG A 114 6.95 -3.58 -11.56
C ARG A 114 6.23 -2.27 -11.34
N GLN A 115 5.93 -1.60 -12.45
CA GLN A 115 5.08 -0.42 -12.40
C GLN A 115 3.62 -0.84 -12.21
N SER A 116 2.95 -0.24 -11.22
CA SER A 116 1.52 -0.37 -11.02
C SER A 116 0.72 0.29 -12.14
N ARG A 117 -0.60 0.13 -12.10
CA ARG A 117 -1.52 0.86 -12.97
C ARG A 117 -2.64 1.50 -12.19
N LYS A 118 -3.13 2.63 -12.70
CA LYS A 118 -4.32 3.30 -12.20
C LYS A 118 -5.59 2.72 -12.82
N CYS A 119 -6.57 2.38 -11.99
CA CYS A 119 -7.88 1.90 -12.43
C CYS A 119 -8.70 3.03 -13.08
N LEU A 120 -9.27 2.81 -14.26
CA LEU A 120 -10.08 3.83 -14.96
C LEU A 120 -11.47 4.10 -14.36
N PHE A 121 -11.87 3.32 -13.35
CA PHE A 121 -13.12 3.50 -12.64
C PHE A 121 -12.91 4.10 -11.24
N CYS A 122 -12.18 3.39 -10.37
CA CYS A 122 -12.02 3.80 -8.97
C CYS A 122 -10.76 4.62 -8.70
N GLU A 123 -9.92 4.85 -9.71
CA GLU A 123 -8.69 5.65 -9.64
C GLU A 123 -7.59 5.16 -8.69
N TYR A 124 -7.77 4.03 -8.01
CA TYR A 124 -6.70 3.41 -7.22
C TYR A 124 -5.65 2.71 -8.11
N GLU A 125 -4.43 2.68 -7.60
CA GLU A 125 -3.32 1.87 -8.08
C GLU A 125 -3.61 0.38 -7.85
N PHE A 126 -3.12 -0.47 -8.75
CA PHE A 126 -3.19 -1.92 -8.63
C PHE A 126 -2.01 -2.60 -9.34
N ASP A 127 -1.57 -3.76 -8.84
CA ASP A 127 -0.61 -4.61 -9.55
C ASP A 127 -1.28 -5.33 -10.73
N LEU A 128 -0.61 -5.27 -11.88
CA LEU A 128 -1.01 -6.00 -13.07
C LEU A 128 -1.02 -7.52 -12.89
N ASN A 129 -0.20 -8.04 -11.99
CA ASN A 129 0.00 -9.48 -11.80
C ASN A 129 -0.68 -10.05 -10.56
N ASP A 130 -1.54 -9.26 -9.91
CA ASP A 130 -2.39 -9.75 -8.83
C ASP A 130 -3.09 -11.06 -9.27
N GLU A 131 -2.84 -12.13 -8.54
CA GLU A 131 -3.39 -13.47 -8.82
C GLU A 131 -4.92 -13.46 -8.77
N LYS A 132 -5.51 -12.64 -7.88
CA LYS A 132 -6.97 -12.44 -7.81
C LYS A 132 -7.48 -11.90 -9.15
N ARG A 133 -6.64 -11.17 -9.89
CA ARG A 133 -6.95 -10.54 -11.17
C ARG A 133 -6.79 -11.46 -12.38
N LYS A 134 -5.82 -12.38 -12.37
CA LYS A 134 -5.54 -13.25 -13.53
C LYS A 134 -6.74 -14.09 -13.94
N SER A 135 -7.47 -14.63 -12.95
CA SER A 135 -8.62 -15.51 -13.17
C SER A 135 -9.77 -14.90 -13.99
N TRP A 136 -9.93 -13.58 -13.96
CA TRP A 136 -11.01 -12.89 -14.69
C TRP A 136 -10.50 -12.23 -15.99
N LEU A 137 -9.24 -11.80 -16.06
CA LEU A 137 -8.63 -11.30 -17.31
C LEU A 137 -8.59 -12.37 -18.41
N GLU A 138 -8.41 -13.64 -18.04
CA GLU A 138 -8.50 -14.78 -18.98
C GLU A 138 -9.86 -14.85 -19.69
N LYS A 139 -10.92 -14.36 -19.05
CA LYS A 139 -12.29 -14.37 -19.59
C LYS A 139 -12.60 -13.12 -20.41
N PHE A 140 -11.88 -12.02 -20.18
CA PHE A 140 -12.19 -10.74 -20.82
C PHE A 140 -10.95 -9.91 -21.16
N VAL A 141 -10.52 -10.00 -22.43
CA VAL A 141 -9.27 -9.42 -22.96
C VAL A 141 -9.21 -7.89 -22.88
N ASP A 142 -10.32 -7.17 -22.79
CA ASP A 142 -10.32 -5.70 -22.81
C ASP A 142 -10.23 -5.03 -21.43
N HIS A 143 -10.10 -5.81 -20.35
CA HIS A 143 -10.22 -5.27 -19.00
C HIS A 143 -8.89 -5.06 -18.25
N TYR A 144 -7.78 -5.02 -18.99
CA TYR A 144 -6.45 -4.69 -18.44
C TYR A 144 -6.36 -3.29 -17.81
N GLN A 145 -7.40 -2.48 -17.91
CA GLN A 145 -7.49 -1.11 -17.38
C GLN A 145 -8.24 -1.01 -16.04
N PHE A 146 -8.79 -2.11 -15.52
CA PHE A 146 -9.53 -2.13 -14.26
C PHE A 146 -8.86 -3.05 -13.23
N CYS A 147 -8.97 -2.68 -11.95
CA CYS A 147 -8.45 -3.46 -10.83
C CYS A 147 -9.32 -4.69 -10.53
N SER A 148 -10.61 -4.68 -10.87
CA SER A 148 -11.54 -5.78 -10.61
C SER A 148 -12.67 -5.87 -11.65
N GLU A 149 -13.38 -7.01 -11.65
CA GLU A 149 -14.57 -7.24 -12.49
C GLU A 149 -15.70 -6.26 -12.16
N GLU A 150 -15.88 -5.92 -10.88
CA GLU A 150 -16.89 -4.95 -10.45
C GLU A 150 -16.59 -3.57 -11.04
N CYS A 151 -15.33 -3.11 -10.98
CA CYS A 151 -14.93 -1.83 -11.55
C CYS A 151 -15.13 -1.77 -13.07
N ALA A 152 -14.90 -2.89 -13.76
CA ALA A 152 -15.17 -3.05 -15.17
C ALA A 152 -16.67 -2.92 -15.49
N HIS A 153 -17.52 -3.68 -14.80
CA HIS A 153 -18.97 -3.66 -14.98
C HIS A 153 -19.59 -2.30 -14.68
N GLU A 154 -19.21 -1.67 -13.57
CA GLU A 154 -19.72 -0.34 -13.20
C GLU A 154 -19.40 0.71 -14.26
N LYS A 155 -18.19 0.70 -14.82
CA LYS A 155 -17.83 1.63 -15.90
C LYS A 155 -18.68 1.44 -17.16
N ILE A 156 -19.04 0.21 -17.49
CA ILE A 156 -19.93 -0.10 -18.63
C ILE A 156 -21.35 0.38 -18.33
N ASN A 157 -21.87 0.11 -17.14
CA ASN A 157 -23.21 0.53 -16.74
C ASN A 157 -23.37 2.06 -16.74
N MET A 158 -22.37 2.81 -16.26
CA MET A 158 -22.39 4.28 -16.30
C MET A 158 -22.46 4.83 -17.73
N LYS A 159 -21.76 4.20 -18.70
CA LYS A 159 -21.79 4.62 -20.12
C LYS A 159 -23.14 4.37 -20.81
N VAL A 160 -24.00 3.52 -20.26
CA VAL A 160 -25.33 3.22 -20.82
C VAL A 160 -26.38 4.20 -20.29
N THR A 161 -26.12 4.86 -19.17
CA THR A 161 -27.00 5.88 -18.56
C THR A 161 -26.66 7.33 -18.92
N GLU A 162 -25.59 7.58 -19.66
CA GLU A 162 -25.22 8.88 -20.25
C GLU A 162 -25.73 9.04 -21.68
#